data_AF-A0A6C1NZN5-F1
#
_entry.id   AF-A0A6C1NZN5-F1
#
_cell.length_a   1.000
_cell.length_b   1.000
_cell.length_c   1.000
_cell.angle_alpha   90.00
_cell.angle_beta   90.00
_cell.angle_gamma   90.00
#
_symmetry.space_group_name_H-M   'P 1'
#
loop_
_entity.id
_entity.type
_entity.pdbx_description
1 polymer ?
#
loop_
_entity_poly.entity_id
_entity_poly.type
_entity_poly.pdbx_seq_one_letter_code
_entity_poly.pdbx_strand_id
1 'polypeptide(L)'
;MRYLPLYLILTVLLLASCSESKPDDLIEKEDFINLLVEFELLRTFQRTEGDSLRTAEITNAVLDRYGITFDQFERSKEFYLIDSEEYRQLYREAIEQLNMEIGRLRSPDPD
;
A
#
# COMPACT_ATOMS: atom_id res chain seq x y z
N MET A 1 26.29 -5.48 -42.50
CA MET A 1 26.62 -6.04 -41.17
C MET A 1 27.16 -5.00 -40.15
N ARG A 2 27.38 -3.73 -40.51
CA ARG A 2 27.99 -2.71 -39.62
C ARG A 2 27.12 -2.28 -38.42
N TYR A 3 25.79 -2.45 -38.52
CA TYR A 3 24.84 -2.06 -37.47
C TYR A 3 24.39 -3.22 -36.57
N LEU A 4 24.81 -4.46 -36.87
CA LEU A 4 24.50 -5.64 -36.07
C LEU A 4 24.89 -5.52 -34.58
N PRO A 5 26.05 -4.95 -34.19
CA PRO A 5 26.35 -4.73 -32.77
C PRO A 5 25.44 -3.67 -32.13
N LEU A 6 24.99 -2.67 -32.90
CA LEU A 6 24.10 -1.61 -32.39
C LEU A 6 22.69 -2.16 -32.11
N TYR A 7 22.18 -3.04 -32.98
CA TYR A 7 20.92 -3.75 -32.73
C TYR A 7 21.02 -4.66 -31.50
N LEU A 8 22.15 -5.36 -31.32
CA LEU A 8 22.35 -6.26 -30.19
C LEU A 8 22.41 -5.50 -28.85
N ILE A 9 23.08 -4.34 -28.82
CA ILE A 9 23.11 -3.44 -27.65
C ILE A 9 21.70 -2.91 -27.34
N LEU A 10 20.94 -2.52 -28.36
CA LEU A 10 19.57 -2.03 -28.19
C LEU A 10 18.64 -3.11 -27.61
N THR A 11 18.78 -4.37 -28.03
CA THR A 11 18.01 -5.49 -27.49
C THR A 11 18.37 -5.80 -26.04
N VAL A 12 19.65 -5.69 -25.66
CA VAL A 12 20.09 -5.88 -24.27
C VAL A 12 19.57 -4.74 -23.36
N LEU A 13 19.56 -3.49 -23.84
CA LEU A 13 18.99 -2.37 -23.10
C LEU A 13 17.48 -2.51 -22.87
N LEU A 14 16.74 -3.08 -23.83
CA LEU A 14 15.30 -3.33 -23.69
C LEU A 14 14.99 -4.41 -22.63
N LEU A 15 15.91 -5.36 -22.40
CA LEU A 15 15.73 -6.42 -21.41
C LEU A 15 16.12 -5.99 -19.98
N ALA A 16 16.92 -4.93 -19.82
CA ALA A 16 17.33 -4.40 -18.52
C ALA A 16 16.27 -3.50 -17.85
N SER A 17 15.16 -3.20 -18.54
CA SER A 17 14.11 -2.30 -18.04
C SER A 17 13.08 -3.00 -17.12
N CYS A 18 13.24 -4.29 -16.86
CA CYS A 18 12.26 -5.06 -16.09
C CYS A 18 12.93 -5.74 -14.89
N SER A 19 13.16 -4.97 -13.84
CA SER A 19 13.31 -5.52 -12.50
C SER A 19 12.83 -4.49 -11.50
N GLU A 20 11.51 -4.44 -11.27
CA GLU A 20 11.05 -3.92 -9.98
C GLU A 20 11.43 -4.97 -8.93
N SER A 21 12.57 -4.72 -8.30
CA SER A 21 13.11 -5.59 -7.25
C SER A 21 12.25 -5.44 -6.01
N LYS A 22 11.90 -6.57 -5.38
CA LYS A 22 11.28 -6.62 -4.06
C LYS A 22 12.08 -5.73 -3.09
N PRO A 23 11.46 -4.75 -2.41
CA PRO A 23 12.13 -3.97 -1.38
C PRO A 23 12.64 -4.87 -0.25
N ASP A 24 13.83 -4.57 0.27
CA ASP A 24 14.42 -5.32 1.40
C ASP A 24 13.57 -5.21 2.67
N ASP A 25 12.83 -4.11 2.80
CA ASP A 25 11.95 -3.77 3.92
C ASP A 25 10.47 -3.82 3.54
N LEU A 26 10.10 -4.72 2.61
CA LEU A 26 8.71 -4.92 2.21
C LEU A 26 7.82 -5.18 3.44
N ILE A 27 6.78 -4.37 3.59
CA ILE A 27 5.75 -4.56 4.61
C ILE A 27 5.01 -5.86 4.31
N GLU A 28 4.91 -6.75 5.29
CA GLU A 28 4.18 -8.01 5.13
C GLU A 28 2.70 -7.76 4.83
N LYS A 29 2.07 -8.68 4.09
CA LYS A 29 0.70 -8.48 3.57
C LYS A 29 -0.32 -8.14 4.65
N GLU A 30 -0.25 -8.81 5.79
CA GLU A 30 -1.16 -8.61 6.92
C GLU A 30 -1.06 -7.17 7.46
N ASP A 31 0.16 -6.71 7.74
CA ASP A 31 0.40 -5.33 8.18
C ASP A 31 0.02 -4.31 7.10
N PHE A 32 0.26 -4.63 5.83
CA PHE A 32 -0.14 -3.77 4.72
C PHE A 32 -1.67 -3.63 4.63
N ILE A 33 -2.42 -4.73 4.82
CA ILE A 33 -3.90 -4.70 4.88
C ILE A 33 -4.36 -3.84 6.06
N ASN A 34 -3.75 -4.01 7.24
CA ASN A 34 -4.08 -3.22 8.43
C ASN A 34 -3.81 -1.72 8.21
N LEU A 35 -2.71 -1.37 7.54
CA LEU A 35 -2.41 0.01 7.16
C LEU A 35 -3.41 0.59 6.15
N LEU A 36 -3.90 -0.21 5.20
CA LEU A 36 -4.96 0.22 4.27
C LEU A 36 -6.25 0.55 5.02
N VAL A 37 -6.62 -0.24 6.04
CA VAL A 37 -7.76 0.03 6.92
C VAL A 37 -7.59 1.37 7.63
N GLU A 38 -6.46 1.57 8.31
CA GLU A 38 -6.14 2.81 9.05
C GLU A 38 -6.19 4.05 8.14
N PHE A 39 -5.63 3.95 6.94
CA PHE A 39 -5.61 5.08 6.00
C PHE A 39 -6.97 5.39 5.36
N GLU A 40 -7.86 4.41 5.19
CA GLU A 40 -9.22 4.68 4.74
C GLU A 40 -10.06 5.35 5.85
N LEU A 41 -9.87 4.96 7.11
CA LEU A 41 -10.45 5.65 8.27
C LEU A 41 -9.93 7.09 8.37
N LEU A 42 -8.62 7.30 8.23
CA LEU A 42 -8.02 8.62 8.26
C LEU A 42 -8.49 9.51 7.10
N ARG A 43 -8.64 8.94 5.90
CA ARG A 43 -9.21 9.66 4.75
C ARG A 43 -10.64 10.12 5.02
N THR A 44 -11.43 9.31 5.72
CA THR A 44 -12.78 9.69 6.14
C THR A 44 -12.73 10.86 7.13
N PHE A 45 -11.87 10.77 8.15
CA PHE A 45 -11.64 11.86 9.11
C PHE A 45 -11.20 13.16 8.43
N GLN A 46 -10.24 13.09 7.49
CA GLN A 46 -9.76 14.25 6.72
C GLN A 46 -10.89 14.93 5.95
N ARG A 47 -11.83 14.17 5.40
CA ARG A 47 -12.97 14.71 4.63
C ARG A 47 -14.04 15.36 5.52
N THR A 48 -14.22 14.88 6.74
CA THR A 48 -15.31 15.32 7.62
C THR A 48 -14.88 16.41 8.61
N GLU A 49 -13.68 16.28 9.17
CA GLU A 49 -13.25 17.05 10.35
C GLU A 49 -11.78 17.50 10.32
N GLY A 50 -10.95 16.91 9.45
CA GLY A 50 -9.50 17.05 9.53
C GLY A 50 -8.93 18.29 8.84
N ASP A 51 -8.18 19.08 9.60
CA ASP A 51 -7.14 19.93 9.02
C ASP A 51 -5.93 19.07 8.58
N SER A 52 -5.22 19.54 7.56
CA SER A 52 -4.00 18.96 7.00
C SER A 52 -2.93 18.63 8.04
N LEU A 53 -2.68 19.53 9.00
CA LEU A 53 -1.68 19.31 10.05
C LEU A 53 -2.07 18.14 10.95
N ARG A 54 -3.31 18.15 11.44
CA ARG A 54 -3.84 17.08 12.30
C ARG A 54 -3.88 15.74 11.58
N THR A 55 -4.21 15.75 10.29
CA THR A 55 -4.18 14.54 9.46
C THR A 55 -2.77 13.98 9.38
N ALA A 56 -1.76 14.82 9.15
CA ALA A 56 -0.36 14.40 9.10
C ALA A 56 0.13 13.85 10.45
N GLU A 57 -0.25 14.48 11.57
CA GLU A 57 0.06 13.98 12.92
C GLU A 57 -0.52 12.58 13.16
N ILE A 58 -1.77 12.35 12.76
CA ILE A 58 -2.40 11.03 12.88
C ILE A 58 -1.75 10.02 11.94
N THR A 59 -1.43 10.39 10.70
CA THR A 59 -0.69 9.51 9.77
C THR A 59 0.61 9.04 10.40
N ASN A 60 1.40 9.95 10.96
CA ASN A 60 2.68 9.62 11.60
C ASN A 60 2.46 8.70 12.81
N ALA A 61 1.46 8.99 13.65
CA ALA A 61 1.14 8.15 14.81
C ALA A 61 0.67 6.74 14.42
N VAL A 62 -0.01 6.57 13.28
CA VAL A 62 -0.34 5.27 12.71
C VAL A 62 0.94 4.56 12.30
N LEU A 63 1.75 5.17 11.43
CA LEU A 63 2.99 4.59 10.92
C LEU A 63 3.96 4.17 12.05
N ASP A 64 4.13 5.02 13.06
CA ASP A 64 4.97 4.75 14.24
C ASP A 64 4.50 3.50 15.01
N ARG A 65 3.19 3.26 15.08
CA ARG A 65 2.60 2.10 15.78
C ARG A 65 2.98 0.77 15.11
N TYR A 66 3.12 0.78 13.79
CA TYR A 66 3.58 -0.38 13.03
C TYR A 66 5.10 -0.42 12.88
N GLY A 67 5.84 0.60 13.40
CA GLY A 67 7.29 0.68 13.26
C GLY A 67 7.75 0.90 11.81
N ILE A 68 6.91 1.54 10.98
CA ILE A 68 7.10 1.68 9.53
C ILE A 68 7.30 3.16 9.18
N THR A 69 8.10 3.44 8.16
CA THR A 69 8.21 4.80 7.60
C THR A 69 7.24 5.02 6.44
N PHE A 70 6.85 6.27 6.18
CA PHE A 70 6.02 6.58 5.02
C PHE A 70 6.67 6.13 3.70
N ASP A 71 7.98 6.31 3.56
CA ASP A 71 8.71 5.88 2.37
C ASP A 71 8.71 4.35 2.19
N GLN A 72 8.79 3.59 3.29
CA GLN A 72 8.66 2.14 3.26
C GLN A 72 7.26 1.69 2.83
N PHE A 73 6.22 2.40 3.30
CA PHE A 73 4.85 2.17 2.84
C PHE A 73 4.70 2.42 1.34
N GLU A 74 5.22 3.54 0.84
CA GLU A 74 5.13 3.88 -0.59
C GLU A 74 5.86 2.84 -1.46
N ARG A 75 7.08 2.43 -1.10
CA ARG A 75 7.81 1.36 -1.82
C ARG A 75 7.07 0.02 -1.78
N SER A 76 6.49 -0.34 -0.64
CA SER A 76 5.72 -1.57 -0.50
C SER A 76 4.45 -1.54 -1.36
N LYS A 77 3.78 -0.39 -1.40
CA LYS A 77 2.62 -0.17 -2.26
C LYS A 77 3.00 -0.28 -3.74
N GLU A 78 4.10 0.33 -4.17
CA GLU A 78 4.63 0.20 -5.54
C GLU A 78 4.88 -1.27 -5.89
N PHE A 79 5.54 -2.02 -5.01
CA PHE A 79 5.77 -3.46 -5.20
C PHE A 79 4.46 -4.24 -5.38
N TYR A 80 3.46 -4.00 -4.51
CA TYR A 80 2.18 -4.71 -4.65
C TYR A 80 1.40 -4.29 -5.89
N LEU A 81 1.56 -3.06 -6.38
CA LEU A 81 0.88 -2.57 -7.59
C LEU A 81 1.35 -3.25 -8.88
N ILE A 82 2.54 -3.87 -8.87
CA ILE A 82 3.08 -4.64 -10.01
C ILE A 82 2.08 -5.72 -10.45
N ASP A 83 1.55 -6.48 -9.50
CA ASP A 83 0.44 -7.41 -9.73
C ASP A 83 -0.88 -6.75 -9.32
N SER A 84 -1.56 -6.17 -10.31
CA SER A 84 -2.82 -5.49 -10.08
C SER A 84 -3.91 -6.38 -9.47
N GLU A 85 -3.89 -7.71 -9.68
CA GLU A 85 -4.88 -8.60 -9.07
C GLU A 85 -4.53 -8.87 -7.60
N GLU A 86 -3.25 -9.05 -7.30
CA GLU A 86 -2.78 -9.15 -5.92
C GLU A 86 -3.11 -7.90 -5.11
N TYR A 87 -2.82 -6.71 -5.65
CA TYR A 87 -3.17 -5.45 -4.99
C TYR A 87 -4.68 -5.30 -4.79
N ARG A 88 -5.49 -5.69 -5.79
CA ARG A 88 -6.96 -5.71 -5.65
C ARG A 88 -7.40 -6.64 -4.52
N GLN A 89 -6.74 -7.79 -4.36
CA GLN A 89 -7.05 -8.72 -3.29
C GLN A 89 -6.73 -8.13 -1.91
N LEU A 90 -5.55 -7.53 -1.72
CA LEU A 90 -5.18 -6.86 -0.48
C LEU A 90 -6.21 -5.77 -0.10
N TYR A 91 -6.63 -4.98 -1.09
CA TYR A 91 -7.62 -3.92 -0.85
C TYR A 91 -9.03 -4.47 -0.55
N ARG A 92 -9.43 -5.58 -1.18
CA ARG A 92 -10.69 -6.27 -0.85
C ARG A 92 -10.70 -6.76 0.58
N GLU A 93 -9.60 -7.37 1.03
CA GLU A 93 -9.46 -7.84 2.41
C GLU A 93 -9.55 -6.68 3.41
N ALA A 94 -8.91 -5.53 3.11
CA ALA A 94 -9.05 -4.32 3.94
C ALA A 94 -10.52 -3.83 4.03
N ILE A 95 -11.25 -3.81 2.91
CA ILE A 95 -12.68 -3.46 2.88
C ILE A 95 -13.52 -4.45 3.71
N GLU A 96 -13.23 -5.74 3.61
CA GLU A 96 -13.92 -6.77 4.39
C GLU A 96 -13.68 -6.58 5.89
N GLN A 97 -12.45 -6.31 6.32
CA GLN A 97 -12.14 -6.00 7.72
C GLN A 97 -12.92 -4.77 8.23
N LEU A 98 -12.92 -3.68 7.46
CA LEU A 98 -13.70 -2.48 7.78
C LEU A 98 -15.20 -2.79 7.93
N ASN A 99 -15.76 -3.57 7.00
CA ASN A 99 -17.17 -3.95 7.05
C ASN A 99 -17.51 -4.82 8.26
N MET A 100 -16.61 -5.75 8.63
CA MET A 100 -16.78 -6.58 9.83
C MET A 100 -16.76 -5.72 11.10
N GLU A 101 -15.85 -4.75 11.20
CA GLU A 101 -15.76 -3.84 12.33
C GLU A 101 -17.01 -2.96 12.44
N ILE A 102 -17.46 -2.38 11.32
CA ILE A 102 -18.72 -1.61 11.27
C ILE A 102 -19.92 -2.49 11.67
N GLY A 103 -19.94 -3.74 11.23
CA GLY A 103 -20.97 -4.72 11.61
C GLY A 103 -21.00 -4.95 13.12
N ARG A 104 -19.84 -5.16 13.75
CA ARG A 104 -19.71 -5.31 15.21
C ARG A 104 -20.20 -4.08 15.96
N LEU A 105 -19.87 -2.88 15.50
CA LEU A 105 -20.33 -1.64 16.13
C LEU A 105 -21.85 -1.42 16.03
N ARG A 106 -22.50 -2.00 15.02
CA ARG A 106 -23.95 -1.87 14.78
C ARG A 106 -24.79 -2.95 15.44
N SER A 107 -24.17 -4.05 15.88
CA SER A 107 -24.84 -5.11 16.63
C SER A 107 -24.58 -4.87 18.12
N PRO A 108 -25.55 -4.35 18.90
CA PRO A 108 -25.38 -4.26 20.35
C PRO A 108 -25.17 -5.68 20.89
N ASP A 109 -24.20 -5.81 21.80
CA ASP A 109 -23.93 -7.05 22.54
C ASP A 109 -25.26 -7.53 23.16
N PRO A 110 -25.62 -8.83 23.06
CA PRO A 110 -26.76 -9.33 23.80
C PRO A 110 -26.40 -9.32 25.29
N ASP A 111 -26.86 -8.28 25.99
CA ASP A 111 -26.94 -8.23 27.46
C ASP A 111 -27.62 -9.48 28.04
#